data_AF-A0A1R4FXW9-F1
#
_entry.id   AF-A0A1R4FXW9-F1
#
_cell.length_a   1.000
_cell.length_b   1.000
_cell.length_c   1.000
_cell.angle_alpha   90.00
_cell.angle_beta   90.00
_cell.angle_gamma   90.00
#
_symmetry.space_group_name_H-M   'P 1'
#
loop_
_entity.id
_entity.type
_entity.pdbx_description
1 polymer ?
#
loop_
_entity_poly.entity_id
_entity_poly.type
_entity_poly.pdbx_seq_one_letter_code
_entity_poly.pdbx_strand_id
1 'polypeptide(L)'
;MHPNRAFATAGIALTALLTLSACAAESDPPAPSSTTATEAPIPAPDPIETEPSAETEAPAETPSPAETESQESGSEAVNGSWCDVDGSTCFEVELPDVTYEDGSTYDITAHDSPWDHGNGVYEYAMIDAPLGTYYPAGVPLEGYDDSKGADPIDEDRIWNSQNGLLAVRQ
;
A
#
# COMPACT_ATOMS: atom_id res chain seq x y z
N MET A 1 48.67 1.19 10.32
CA MET A 1 49.08 2.11 9.23
C MET A 1 48.23 1.77 8.02
N HIS A 2 47.17 2.53 7.77
CA HIS A 2 46.29 2.35 6.61
C HIS A 2 46.31 3.67 5.80
N PRO A 3 46.44 3.63 4.47
CA PRO A 3 46.54 4.84 3.66
C PRO A 3 45.18 5.50 3.47
N ASN A 4 45.12 6.78 3.81
CA ASN A 4 44.03 7.71 3.52
C ASN A 4 43.82 7.83 2.01
N ARG A 5 42.60 7.60 1.52
CA ARG A 5 42.19 7.97 0.17
C ARG A 5 41.31 9.22 0.24
N ALA A 6 41.90 10.34 -0.16
CA ALA A 6 41.22 11.60 -0.41
C ALA A 6 40.41 11.48 -1.70
N PHE A 7 39.10 11.71 -1.62
CA PHE A 7 38.25 11.90 -2.80
C PHE A 7 38.05 13.39 -3.03
N ALA A 8 38.43 13.82 -4.23
CA ALA A 8 38.37 15.19 -4.68
C ALA A 8 36.93 15.60 -5.00
N THR A 9 36.47 16.64 -4.33
CA THR A 9 35.19 17.31 -4.55
C THR A 9 35.25 18.12 -5.84
N ALA A 10 34.57 17.67 -6.89
CA ALA A 10 34.33 18.48 -8.08
C ALA A 10 32.95 19.15 -7.95
N GLY A 11 32.97 20.42 -7.55
CA GLY A 11 31.77 21.25 -7.51
C GLY A 11 31.29 21.60 -8.91
N ILE A 12 30.03 21.30 -9.19
CA ILE A 12 29.30 21.86 -10.34
C ILE A 12 28.26 22.81 -9.76
N ALA A 13 28.59 24.09 -9.78
CA ALA A 13 27.63 25.16 -9.51
C ALA A 13 26.74 25.32 -10.76
N LEU A 14 25.48 24.87 -10.67
CA LEU A 14 24.48 25.13 -11.69
C LEU A 14 23.60 26.31 -11.24
N THR A 15 23.97 27.49 -11.70
CA THR A 15 23.18 28.72 -11.53
C THR A 15 22.10 28.76 -12.61
N ALA A 16 20.85 28.45 -12.27
CA ALA A 16 19.70 28.67 -13.16
C ALA A 16 18.84 29.81 -12.61
N LEU A 17 18.91 30.96 -13.29
CA LEU A 17 18.09 32.14 -13.09
C LEU A 17 16.65 31.92 -13.62
N LEU A 18 15.68 32.25 -12.77
CA LEU A 18 14.45 33.03 -13.02
C LEU A 18 13.65 32.81 -14.32
N THR A 19 12.37 32.43 -14.16
CA THR A 19 11.24 33.27 -14.61
C THR A 19 10.00 32.97 -13.75
N LEU A 20 9.54 33.96 -12.97
CA LEU A 20 8.18 33.99 -12.43
C LEU A 20 7.21 34.31 -13.58
N SER A 21 6.35 33.36 -13.95
CA SER A 21 5.15 33.65 -14.74
C SER A 21 3.95 33.59 -13.81
N ALA A 22 3.58 34.76 -13.29
CA ALA A 22 2.26 34.99 -12.74
C ALA A 22 1.30 35.11 -13.93
N CYS A 23 0.46 34.11 -14.15
CA CYS A 23 -0.73 34.26 -14.96
C CYS A 23 -1.94 33.91 -14.10
N ALA A 24 -2.58 34.97 -13.61
CA ALA A 24 -3.93 34.93 -13.10
C ALA A 24 -4.86 34.40 -14.19
N ALA A 25 -5.60 33.35 -13.89
CA ALA A 25 -6.81 32.99 -14.59
C ALA A 25 -7.88 32.74 -13.51
N GLU A 26 -8.56 33.82 -13.13
CA GLU A 26 -9.88 33.74 -12.50
C GLU A 26 -10.80 33.00 -13.48
N SER A 27 -10.96 31.70 -13.24
CA SER A 27 -11.88 30.86 -14.02
C SER A 27 -13.17 30.71 -13.22
N ASP A 28 -14.17 31.42 -13.72
CA ASP A 28 -15.60 31.29 -13.45
C ASP A 28 -16.01 29.81 -13.23
N PRO A 29 -16.64 29.45 -12.10
CA PRO A 29 -17.09 28.09 -11.89
C PRO A 29 -18.27 27.79 -12.83
N PRO A 30 -18.21 26.77 -13.71
CA PRO A 30 -19.35 26.39 -14.51
C PRO A 30 -20.47 25.88 -13.59
N ALA A 31 -21.69 26.38 -13.84
CA ALA A 31 -22.90 25.94 -13.15
C ALA A 31 -23.07 24.41 -13.22
N PRO A 32 -23.54 23.75 -12.14
CA PRO A 32 -23.78 22.32 -12.16
C PRO A 32 -24.91 22.01 -13.15
N SER A 33 -24.59 21.21 -14.18
CA SER A 33 -25.62 20.61 -15.04
C SER A 33 -26.26 19.45 -14.30
N SER A 34 -27.54 19.60 -13.96
CA SER A 34 -28.38 18.49 -13.48
C SER A 34 -28.58 17.47 -14.59
N THR A 35 -27.94 16.32 -14.48
CA THR A 35 -28.26 15.14 -15.30
C THR A 35 -29.33 14.32 -14.58
N THR A 36 -30.56 14.40 -15.09
CA THR A 36 -31.65 13.48 -14.73
C THR A 36 -31.34 12.09 -15.27
N ALA A 37 -31.00 11.15 -14.40
CA ALA A 37 -30.89 9.74 -14.75
C ALA A 37 -32.30 9.12 -14.79
N THR A 38 -32.69 8.63 -15.98
CA THR A 38 -33.87 7.78 -16.16
C THR A 38 -33.55 6.39 -15.61
N GLU A 39 -34.16 6.06 -14.47
CA GLU A 39 -34.15 4.73 -13.86
C GLU A 39 -34.99 3.76 -14.70
N ALA A 40 -34.38 2.69 -15.18
CA ALA A 40 -35.07 1.58 -15.83
C ALA A 40 -35.43 0.50 -14.77
N PRO A 41 -36.60 -0.16 -14.89
CA PRO A 41 -37.02 -1.16 -13.91
C PRO A 41 -36.16 -2.43 -13.98
N ILE A 42 -35.64 -2.83 -12.82
CA ILE A 42 -34.87 -4.06 -12.61
C ILE A 42 -35.83 -5.27 -12.65
N PRO A 43 -35.61 -6.29 -13.50
CA PRO A 43 -36.39 -7.51 -13.48
C PRO A 43 -36.09 -8.34 -12.21
N ALA A 44 -37.12 -8.93 -11.63
CA ALA A 44 -37.02 -9.81 -10.47
C ALA A 44 -36.20 -11.07 -10.78
N PRO A 45 -35.33 -11.54 -9.87
CA PRO A 45 -34.68 -12.84 -10.01
C PRO A 45 -35.67 -13.97 -9.71
N ASP A 46 -35.64 -15.00 -10.57
CA ASP A 46 -36.34 -16.27 -10.35
C ASP A 46 -35.81 -17.02 -9.12
N PRO A 47 -36.66 -17.78 -8.39
CA PRO A 47 -36.23 -18.62 -7.28
C PRO A 47 -35.48 -19.86 -7.80
N ILE A 48 -34.21 -20.00 -7.42
CA ILE A 48 -33.41 -21.19 -7.70
C ILE A 48 -33.64 -22.19 -6.57
N GLU A 49 -34.38 -23.26 -6.84
CA GLU A 49 -34.43 -24.47 -6.02
C GLU A 49 -33.03 -25.10 -5.97
N THR A 50 -32.44 -25.17 -4.78
CA THR A 50 -31.21 -25.92 -4.53
C THR A 50 -31.55 -27.23 -3.85
N GLU A 51 -31.35 -28.33 -4.57
CA GLU A 51 -31.46 -29.69 -4.06
C GLU A 51 -30.36 -30.00 -3.01
N PRO A 52 -30.64 -30.86 -2.01
CA PRO A 52 -29.64 -31.27 -1.02
C PRO A 52 -28.63 -32.25 -1.64
N SER A 53 -27.38 -31.81 -1.77
CA SER A 53 -26.27 -32.66 -2.19
C SER A 53 -25.64 -33.39 -1.00
N ALA A 54 -25.40 -34.68 -1.21
CA ALA A 54 -25.09 -35.68 -0.22
C ALA A 54 -23.72 -35.50 0.45
N GLU A 55 -23.74 -35.64 1.77
CA GLU A 55 -22.61 -35.80 2.68
C GLU A 55 -21.82 -37.07 2.31
N THR A 56 -20.54 -36.90 1.95
CA THR A 56 -19.56 -37.99 1.85
C THR A 56 -18.49 -37.73 2.89
N GLU A 57 -18.52 -38.52 3.96
CA GLU A 57 -17.48 -38.58 4.99
C GLU A 57 -16.13 -38.96 4.37
N ALA A 58 -15.14 -38.07 4.52
CA ALA A 58 -13.73 -38.35 4.30
C ALA A 58 -13.00 -38.38 5.66
N PRO A 59 -11.96 -39.21 5.81
CA PRO A 59 -11.40 -39.59 7.11
C PRO A 59 -10.75 -38.42 7.85
N ALA A 60 -10.94 -38.43 9.17
CA ALA A 60 -10.33 -37.51 10.12
C ALA A 60 -8.79 -37.62 10.07
N GLU A 61 -8.16 -36.76 9.28
CA GLU A 61 -6.76 -36.43 9.45
C GLU A 61 -6.65 -35.59 10.73
N THR A 62 -5.88 -36.11 11.69
CA THR A 62 -5.56 -35.41 12.94
C THR A 62 -4.82 -34.12 12.55
N PRO A 63 -5.35 -32.92 12.86
CA PRO A 63 -4.62 -31.70 12.56
C PRO A 63 -3.32 -31.71 13.36
N SER A 64 -2.21 -31.71 12.63
CA SER A 64 -0.90 -31.30 13.15
C SER A 64 -1.10 -29.96 13.87
N PRO A 65 -0.51 -29.75 15.06
CA PRO A 65 -0.73 -28.51 15.81
C PRO A 65 -0.40 -27.33 14.90
N ALA A 66 -1.45 -26.56 14.58
CA ALA A 66 -1.29 -25.25 13.96
C ALA A 66 -0.36 -24.48 14.88
N GLU A 67 0.83 -24.17 14.39
CA GLU A 67 1.67 -23.15 14.98
C GLU A 67 0.79 -21.92 15.10
N THR A 68 0.37 -21.64 16.34
CA THR A 68 -0.29 -20.39 16.66
C THR A 68 0.84 -19.38 16.58
N GLU A 69 1.08 -18.88 15.37
CA GLU A 69 1.82 -17.65 15.15
C GLU A 69 1.15 -16.62 16.04
N SER A 70 1.85 -16.34 17.14
CA SER A 70 1.47 -15.32 18.08
C SER A 70 1.42 -14.05 17.24
N GLN A 71 0.21 -13.59 16.91
CA GLN A 71 -0.03 -12.35 16.17
C GLN A 71 0.81 -11.28 16.86
N GLU A 72 1.93 -10.95 16.24
CA GLU A 72 2.75 -9.82 16.60
C GLU A 72 1.80 -8.61 16.59
N SER A 73 1.86 -7.79 17.64
CA SER A 73 0.93 -6.66 17.79
C SER A 73 0.92 -5.89 16.47
N GLY A 74 -0.24 -5.75 15.83
CA GLY A 74 -0.34 -5.51 14.38
C GLY A 74 0.40 -4.27 13.85
N SER A 75 0.83 -3.35 14.71
CA SER A 75 1.74 -2.27 14.36
C SER A 75 3.18 -2.72 14.08
N GLU A 76 3.72 -3.69 14.83
CA GLU A 76 5.11 -4.16 14.66
C GLU A 76 5.27 -5.03 13.40
N ALA A 77 4.16 -5.59 12.91
CA ALA A 77 4.14 -6.43 11.71
C ALA A 77 4.66 -5.74 10.45
N VAL A 78 4.82 -4.41 10.42
CA VAL A 78 5.40 -3.66 9.29
C VAL A 78 6.93 -3.63 9.31
N ASN A 79 7.59 -3.95 10.43
CA ASN A 79 9.05 -3.85 10.54
C ASN A 79 9.76 -4.76 9.52
N GLY A 80 10.85 -4.29 8.93
CA GLY A 80 11.64 -5.04 7.95
C GLY A 80 11.99 -4.25 6.70
N SER A 81 12.56 -4.94 5.71
CA SER A 81 12.97 -4.36 4.45
C SER A 81 11.87 -4.48 3.40
N TRP A 82 11.63 -3.40 2.68
CA TRP A 82 10.57 -3.25 1.69
C TRP A 82 11.15 -2.69 0.40
N CYS A 83 10.74 -3.23 -0.73
CA CYS A 83 11.10 -2.68 -2.03
C CYS A 83 9.87 -2.61 -2.94
N ASP A 84 9.83 -1.64 -3.85
CA ASP A 84 8.88 -1.66 -4.97
C ASP A 84 8.97 -3.01 -5.70
N VAL A 85 7.89 -3.46 -6.33
CA VAL A 85 7.81 -4.67 -7.15
C VAL A 85 8.95 -4.73 -8.19
N ASP A 86 9.38 -3.60 -8.74
CA ASP A 86 10.49 -3.54 -9.69
C ASP A 86 11.90 -3.45 -9.04
N GLY A 87 11.96 -3.35 -7.71
CA GLY A 87 13.18 -3.22 -6.93
C GLY A 87 13.90 -1.88 -7.08
N SER A 88 13.25 -0.86 -7.66
CA SER A 88 13.87 0.44 -7.93
C SER A 88 13.96 1.35 -6.70
N THR A 89 13.08 1.16 -5.73
CA THR A 89 13.00 1.95 -4.51
C THR A 89 12.85 1.01 -3.33
N CYS A 90 13.83 1.02 -2.43
CA CYS A 90 13.76 0.27 -1.17
C CYS A 90 13.78 1.19 0.06
N PHE A 91 13.22 0.69 1.15
CA PHE A 91 13.26 1.31 2.46
C PHE A 91 13.19 0.24 3.56
N GLU A 92 13.68 0.59 4.73
CA GLU A 92 13.64 -0.23 5.93
C GLU A 92 12.72 0.43 6.95
N VAL A 93 11.83 -0.35 7.55
CA VAL A 93 10.95 0.10 8.62
C VAL A 93 11.42 -0.51 9.92
N GLU A 94 11.78 0.35 10.87
CA GLU A 94 12.09 0.00 12.25
C GLU A 94 11.34 0.98 13.14
N LEU A 95 10.09 0.65 13.49
CA LEU A 95 9.21 1.59 14.18
C LEU A 95 9.88 2.27 15.40
N PRO A 96 9.74 3.59 15.55
CA PRO A 96 8.83 4.47 14.80
C PRO A 96 9.44 5.02 13.49
N ASP A 97 10.56 4.52 13.01
CA ASP A 97 11.32 5.12 11.92
C ASP A 97 11.16 4.35 10.60
N VAL A 98 11.23 5.08 9.48
CA VAL A 98 11.48 4.53 8.14
C VAL A 98 12.75 5.14 7.57
N THR A 99 13.66 4.31 7.06
CA THR A 99 14.92 4.74 6.44
C THR A 99 14.96 4.33 4.97
N TYR A 100 15.18 5.30 4.09
CA TYR A 100 15.32 5.08 2.64
C TYR A 100 16.78 4.81 2.25
N GLU A 101 17.00 4.29 1.05
CA GLU A 101 18.35 3.97 0.53
C GLU A 101 19.30 5.18 0.44
N ASP A 102 18.76 6.40 0.37
CA ASP A 102 19.56 7.63 0.39
C ASP A 102 20.04 8.02 1.80
N GLY A 103 19.63 7.26 2.83
CA GLY A 103 19.93 7.48 4.24
C GLY A 103 18.96 8.45 4.94
N SER A 104 17.96 8.98 4.24
CA SER A 104 16.91 9.82 4.84
C SER A 104 16.05 8.97 5.77
N THR A 105 15.77 9.49 6.97
CA THR A 105 14.95 8.82 7.98
C THR A 105 13.78 9.72 8.38
N TYR A 106 12.60 9.12 8.55
CA TYR A 106 11.38 9.82 8.91
C TYR A 106 10.64 9.06 10.02
N ASP A 107 10.07 9.80 10.97
CA ASP A 107 9.11 9.24 11.92
C ASP A 107 7.82 8.83 11.19
N ILE A 108 7.31 7.65 11.52
CA ILE A 108 6.03 7.11 11.07
C ILE A 108 5.15 6.74 12.26
N THR A 109 3.84 6.91 12.07
CA THR A 109 2.81 6.48 13.02
C THR A 109 1.88 5.47 12.36
N ALA A 110 1.51 4.43 13.13
CA ALA A 110 0.52 3.47 12.75
C ALA A 110 -0.89 3.95 13.14
N HIS A 111 -1.85 3.74 12.25
CA HIS A 111 -3.27 4.01 12.45
C HIS A 111 -4.07 2.78 12.04
N ASP A 112 -5.16 2.51 12.76
CA ASP A 112 -6.12 1.50 12.31
C ASP A 112 -6.66 1.91 10.94
N SER A 113 -6.60 1.01 9.97
CA SER A 113 -7.15 1.29 8.66
C SER A 113 -8.69 1.28 8.74
N PRO A 114 -9.41 2.21 8.11
CA PRO A 114 -10.86 2.10 7.98
C PRO A 114 -11.29 0.85 7.20
N TRP A 115 -10.36 0.23 6.47
CA TRP A 115 -10.51 -1.01 5.71
C TRP A 115 -10.10 -2.24 6.53
N ASP A 116 -9.70 -2.08 7.79
CA ASP A 116 -9.41 -3.21 8.66
C ASP A 116 -10.70 -3.89 9.10
N HIS A 117 -11.12 -4.88 8.33
CA HIS A 117 -12.22 -5.77 8.66
C HIS A 117 -11.81 -6.89 9.63
N GLY A 118 -10.81 -6.64 10.49
CA GLY A 118 -10.18 -7.63 11.36
C GLY A 118 -9.15 -8.50 10.63
N ASN A 119 -8.61 -8.00 9.53
CA ASN A 119 -7.64 -8.71 8.68
C ASN A 119 -6.20 -8.27 8.97
N GLY A 120 -5.98 -7.35 9.90
CA GLY A 120 -4.64 -6.86 10.26
C GLY A 120 -4.11 -5.83 9.26
N VAL A 121 -5.00 -5.01 8.70
CA VAL A 121 -4.65 -3.93 7.76
C VAL A 121 -4.39 -2.65 8.55
N TYR A 122 -3.26 -1.99 8.31
CA TYR A 122 -2.86 -0.77 9.04
C TYR A 122 -2.42 0.34 8.10
N GLU A 123 -2.74 1.59 8.41
CA GLU A 123 -2.25 2.75 7.68
C GLU A 123 -1.02 3.33 8.39
N TYR A 124 0.07 3.54 7.66
CA TYR A 124 1.28 4.15 8.17
C TYR A 124 1.48 5.51 7.52
N ALA A 125 1.71 6.53 8.34
CA ALA A 125 1.87 7.90 7.90
C ALA A 125 3.11 8.57 8.48
N MET A 126 3.83 9.32 7.63
CA MET A 126 4.79 10.34 8.04
C MET A 126 4.06 11.67 8.27
N ILE A 127 4.70 12.62 8.94
CA ILE A 127 4.12 13.94 9.32
C ILE A 127 3.40 14.64 8.16
N ASP A 128 3.88 14.52 6.92
CA ASP A 128 3.34 15.23 5.76
C ASP A 128 2.95 14.32 4.57
N ALA A 129 3.10 13.00 4.69
CA ALA A 129 2.79 12.06 3.60
C ALA A 129 2.49 10.67 4.14
N PRO A 130 1.49 9.95 3.61
CA PRO A 130 1.33 8.54 3.96
C PRO A 130 2.53 7.75 3.44
N LEU A 131 3.03 6.83 4.25
CA LEU A 131 3.91 5.77 3.77
C LEU A 131 3.08 4.81 2.91
N GLY A 132 1.91 4.41 3.41
CA GLY A 132 0.94 3.58 2.71
C GLY A 132 0.10 2.74 3.67
N THR A 133 -0.74 1.88 3.10
CA THR A 133 -1.51 0.88 3.84
C THR A 133 -0.80 -0.46 3.77
N TYR A 134 -0.50 -1.05 4.92
CA TYR A 134 0.01 -2.40 5.06
C TYR A 134 -1.11 -3.43 4.88
N TYR A 135 -0.83 -4.43 4.06
CA TYR A 135 -1.68 -5.60 3.84
C TYR A 135 -0.83 -6.86 4.09
N PRO A 136 -1.21 -7.71 5.05
CA PRO A 136 -0.51 -8.96 5.26
C PRO A 136 -0.74 -9.91 4.09
N ALA A 137 0.15 -10.88 3.92
CA ALA A 137 -0.02 -11.96 2.94
C ALA A 137 -1.41 -12.60 3.01
N GLY A 138 -2.00 -12.88 1.85
CA GLY A 138 -3.33 -13.46 1.68
C GLY A 138 -4.49 -12.45 1.69
N VAL A 139 -4.26 -11.18 2.05
CA VAL A 139 -5.30 -10.14 2.03
C VAL A 139 -5.27 -9.39 0.70
N PRO A 140 -6.35 -9.36 -0.09
CA PRO A 140 -6.37 -8.63 -1.36
C PRO A 140 -6.30 -7.12 -1.15
N LEU A 141 -5.61 -6.41 -2.05
CA LEU A 141 -5.58 -4.96 -2.04
C LEU A 141 -6.95 -4.38 -2.45
N GLU A 142 -7.58 -3.57 -1.60
CA GLU A 142 -8.82 -2.89 -1.97
C GLU A 142 -8.54 -1.67 -2.86
N GLY A 143 -9.26 -1.58 -3.98
CA GLY A 143 -9.12 -0.44 -4.91
C GLY A 143 -7.80 -0.39 -5.67
N TYR A 144 -7.00 -1.46 -5.65
CA TYR A 144 -5.80 -1.58 -6.47
C TYR A 144 -6.18 -1.75 -7.95
N ASP A 145 -5.55 -0.95 -8.79
CA ASP A 145 -5.70 -0.97 -10.24
C ASP A 145 -4.66 -1.93 -10.82
N ASP A 146 -5.14 -3.04 -11.40
CA ASP A 146 -4.31 -4.09 -12.01
C ASP A 146 -3.49 -3.59 -13.21
N SER A 147 -3.78 -2.39 -13.74
CA SER A 147 -2.91 -1.73 -14.72
C SER A 147 -1.54 -1.33 -14.15
N LYS A 148 -1.37 -1.36 -12.82
CA LYS A 148 -0.10 -1.08 -12.12
C LYS A 148 0.77 -2.31 -11.89
N GLY A 149 0.24 -3.50 -12.17
CA GLY A 149 0.94 -4.77 -11.93
C GLY A 149 -0.01 -5.83 -11.40
N ALA A 150 0.49 -7.05 -11.29
CA ALA A 150 -0.21 -8.08 -10.52
C ALA A 150 -0.01 -7.81 -9.03
N ASP A 151 -1.06 -7.91 -8.24
CA ASP A 151 -0.98 -7.91 -6.77
C ASP A 151 -0.22 -9.17 -6.32
N PRO A 152 0.96 -9.07 -5.69
CA PRO A 152 1.68 -10.21 -5.13
C PRO A 152 1.02 -10.64 -3.83
N ILE A 153 -0.19 -11.21 -3.94
CA ILE A 153 -1.07 -11.48 -2.79
C ILE A 153 -0.47 -12.42 -1.76
N ASP A 154 0.49 -13.25 -2.15
CA ASP A 154 1.15 -14.21 -1.26
C ASP A 154 2.25 -13.57 -0.38
N GLU A 155 2.47 -12.25 -0.50
CA GLU A 155 3.51 -11.51 0.21
C GLU A 155 2.91 -10.38 1.06
N ASP A 156 3.62 -9.96 2.10
CA ASP A 156 3.27 -8.73 2.81
C ASP A 156 3.52 -7.54 1.89
N ARG A 157 2.57 -6.59 1.87
CA ARG A 157 2.60 -5.43 0.96
C ARG A 157 2.34 -4.13 1.70
N ILE A 158 2.96 -3.05 1.22
CA ILE A 158 2.56 -1.67 1.55
C ILE A 158 2.11 -1.00 0.25
N TRP A 159 0.84 -0.60 0.20
CA TRP A 159 0.27 0.10 -0.94
C TRP A 159 0.08 1.59 -0.65
N ASN A 160 0.67 2.45 -1.47
CA ASN A 160 0.48 3.89 -1.42
C ASN A 160 -0.29 4.36 -2.65
N SER A 161 -1.59 4.64 -2.45
CA SER A 161 -2.48 5.08 -3.53
C SER A 161 -2.16 6.49 -4.06
N GLN A 162 -1.39 7.32 -3.34
CA GLN A 162 -1.08 8.69 -3.77
C GLN A 162 -0.02 8.72 -4.87
N ASN A 163 1.02 7.88 -4.76
CA ASN A 163 2.11 7.81 -5.74
C ASN A 163 2.09 6.52 -6.57
N GLY A 164 1.25 5.55 -6.21
CA GLY A 164 1.15 4.27 -6.90
C GLY A 164 2.28 3.30 -6.56
N LEU A 165 2.99 3.50 -5.46
CA LEU A 165 4.02 2.59 -4.96
C LEU A 165 3.36 1.36 -4.35
N LEU A 166 3.73 0.18 -4.85
CA LEU A 166 3.44 -1.11 -4.22
C LEU A 166 4.75 -1.71 -3.75
N ALA A 167 5.03 -1.61 -2.45
CA ALA A 167 6.22 -2.19 -1.86
C ALA A 167 5.92 -3.58 -1.30
N VAL A 168 6.84 -4.52 -1.51
CA VAL A 168 6.76 -5.90 -1.08
C VAL A 168 7.93 -6.20 -0.14
N ARG A 169 7.65 -6.98 0.90
CA ARG A 169 8.66 -7.39 1.89
C ARG A 169 9.75 -8.26 1.25
N GLN A 170 11.00 -8.05 1.65
CA GLN A 170 12.18 -8.78 1.17
C GLN A 170 12.67 -9.87 2.12
#